data_AF-A4FDS2-F1
#
_entry.id   AF-A4FDS2-F1
#
_cell.length_a   1.000
_cell.length_b   1.000
_cell.length_c   1.000
_cell.angle_alpha   90.00
_cell.angle_beta   90.00
_cell.angle_gamma   90.00
#
_symmetry.space_group_name_H-M   'P 1'
#
loop_
_entity.id
_entity.type
_entity.pdbx_description
1 polymer ?
#
loop_
_entity_poly.entity_id
_entity_poly.type
_entity_poly.pdbx_seq_one_letter_code
_entity_poly.pdbx_strand_id
1 'polypeptide(L)'
;MRKTPARAGFTGNRPNSSFSRRRIHFRPSLLPFPDFPRIPGASGTGRGSARRPGKLWFGTRAVVGAALLFVGLPPASALAEPPTAIPSSVAEPDGKWQPAFDYDGDGCYPTPAIGADGTVAEGLELSGAVNGNCHDKSDLDNTNSYARSKCDDQSGWCAYMYALYFEKDQAVDGSGLGGHRHDLEHVVVWVNQGEAKYVSASAHGDYATHPSSEVAWEGSHPKIVYHKDGPGTHAFRLAGEDEQPENDYGTWQYPALVSWNNFPSGVRDELVAADFGSATLALKDGTFEADLEKAKPEGVPFDTNR
;
A
#
# COMPACT_ATOMS: atom_id res chain seq x y z
N MET A 1 23.35 17.27 -58.76
CA MET A 1 24.41 18.31 -58.92
C MET A 1 23.91 19.62 -58.31
N ARG A 2 24.77 20.24 -57.48
CA ARG A 2 24.67 21.59 -56.86
C ARG A 2 23.67 21.72 -55.69
N LYS A 3 23.97 22.38 -54.58
CA LYS A 3 25.22 22.89 -53.98
C LYS A 3 24.86 23.22 -52.52
N THR A 4 25.66 22.76 -51.57
CA THR A 4 25.66 23.16 -50.16
C THR A 4 26.01 24.66 -50.02
N PRO A 5 25.62 25.29 -48.90
CA PRO A 5 26.54 26.20 -48.23
C PRO A 5 26.76 25.84 -46.76
N ALA A 6 27.91 26.30 -46.27
CA ALA A 6 28.58 25.88 -45.06
C ALA A 6 28.22 26.71 -43.81
N ARG A 7 28.59 26.10 -42.69
CA ARG A 7 28.68 26.55 -41.29
C ARG A 7 29.00 28.03 -41.05
N ALA A 8 28.35 28.58 -40.02
CA ALA A 8 28.91 29.61 -39.15
C ALA A 8 28.94 29.06 -37.71
N GLY A 9 30.10 29.13 -37.07
CA GLY A 9 30.32 28.71 -35.70
C GLY A 9 29.86 29.77 -34.70
N PHE A 10 29.32 29.32 -33.58
CA PHE A 10 29.11 30.16 -32.40
C PHE A 10 29.75 29.46 -31.20
N THR A 11 30.85 30.05 -30.73
CA THR A 11 31.51 29.75 -29.48
C THR A 11 30.76 30.48 -28.37
N GLY A 12 30.11 29.74 -27.47
CA GLY A 12 29.41 30.27 -26.30
C GLY A 12 29.80 29.50 -25.05
N ASN A 13 30.31 30.23 -24.06
CA ASN A 13 30.93 29.79 -22.81
C ASN A 13 30.07 28.82 -21.97
N ARG A 14 30.71 27.77 -21.44
CA ARG A 14 30.22 26.99 -20.29
C ARG A 14 30.60 27.71 -18.99
N PRO A 15 29.67 27.98 -18.06
CA PRO A 15 30.04 28.34 -16.70
C PRO A 15 30.45 27.09 -15.93
N ASN A 16 31.63 27.18 -15.32
CA ASN A 16 32.26 26.19 -14.48
C ASN A 16 31.80 26.42 -13.03
N SER A 17 30.87 25.63 -12.51
CA SER A 17 30.46 25.70 -11.10
C SER A 17 31.04 24.53 -10.31
N SER A 18 32.19 24.77 -9.69
CA SER A 18 32.79 23.88 -8.71
C SER A 18 32.00 23.95 -7.39
N PHE A 19 31.15 22.96 -7.12
CA PHE A 19 30.58 22.79 -5.77
C PHE A 19 31.54 22.01 -4.88
N SER A 20 32.08 22.72 -3.89
CA SER A 20 32.92 22.19 -2.82
C SER A 20 32.08 21.28 -1.90
N ARG A 21 32.37 19.98 -1.89
CA ARG A 21 31.79 19.03 -0.92
C ARG A 21 32.39 19.30 0.46
N ARG A 22 31.65 19.98 1.34
CA ARG A 22 31.95 19.96 2.78
C ARG A 22 31.52 18.60 3.34
N ARG A 23 32.47 17.76 3.71
CA ARG A 23 32.23 16.59 4.57
C ARG A 23 31.85 17.09 5.96
N ILE A 24 30.61 16.86 6.37
CA ILE A 24 30.18 16.98 7.76
C ILE A 24 30.50 15.64 8.42
N HIS A 25 31.49 15.62 9.31
CA HIS A 25 31.76 14.48 10.18
C HIS A 25 30.81 14.53 11.38
N PHE A 26 29.79 13.67 11.38
CA PHE A 26 29.04 13.36 12.59
C PHE A 26 29.85 12.38 13.44
N ARG A 27 30.29 12.83 14.61
CA ARG A 27 30.77 11.97 15.70
C ARG A 27 29.56 11.53 16.52
N PRO A 28 29.29 10.23 16.69
CA PRO A 28 28.27 9.79 17.63
C PRO A 28 28.79 9.97 19.06
N SER A 29 28.06 10.75 19.87
CA SER A 29 28.25 10.77 21.32
C SER A 29 27.60 9.54 21.92
N LEU A 30 28.43 8.63 22.45
CA LEU A 30 28.01 7.53 23.31
C LEU A 30 27.55 8.11 24.66
N LEU A 31 26.26 8.02 24.96
CA LEU A 31 25.76 8.13 26.32
C LEU A 31 25.70 6.72 26.94
N PRO A 32 26.12 6.53 28.21
CA PRO A 32 26.13 5.23 28.84
C PRO A 32 24.71 4.79 29.24
N PHE A 33 24.41 3.51 29.02
CA PHE A 33 23.21 2.84 29.52
C PHE A 33 23.24 2.77 31.06
N PRO A 34 22.09 2.95 31.74
CA PRO A 34 22.02 2.69 33.18
C PRO A 34 21.93 1.19 33.47
N ASP A 35 22.72 0.75 34.45
CA ASP A 35 22.74 -0.60 35.01
C ASP A 35 21.40 -0.96 35.68
N PHE A 36 20.81 -2.09 35.28
CA PHE A 36 19.70 -2.71 36.00
C PHE A 36 20.23 -3.66 37.10
N PRO A 37 19.77 -3.55 38.36
CA PRO A 37 20.18 -4.44 39.42
C PRO A 37 19.53 -5.84 39.29
N ARG A 38 20.38 -6.85 39.43
CA ARG A 38 20.07 -8.29 39.47
C ARG A 38 19.32 -8.64 40.76
N ILE A 39 18.11 -9.21 40.63
CA ILE A 39 17.34 -9.77 41.77
C ILE A 39 17.98 -11.10 42.22
N PRO A 40 18.35 -11.28 43.50
CA PRO A 40 18.82 -12.57 44.02
C PRO A 40 17.66 -13.53 44.31
N GLY A 41 17.88 -14.80 43.97
CA GLY A 41 16.94 -15.89 44.19
C GLY A 41 16.63 -16.18 45.66
N ALA A 42 15.38 -16.58 45.90
CA ALA A 42 14.92 -17.09 47.17
C ALA A 42 15.32 -18.56 47.35
N SER A 43 16.29 -18.81 48.23
CA SER A 43 16.58 -20.12 48.78
C SER A 43 15.69 -20.38 49.99
N GLY A 44 14.61 -21.15 49.82
CA GLY A 44 13.79 -21.66 50.91
C GLY A 44 14.29 -23.03 51.37
N THR A 45 15.04 -23.07 52.47
CA THR A 45 15.33 -24.31 53.21
C THR A 45 14.44 -24.36 54.45
N GLY A 46 13.42 -25.20 54.43
CA GLY A 46 12.52 -25.45 55.56
C GLY A 46 12.41 -26.95 55.82
N ARG A 47 13.30 -27.48 56.67
CA ARG A 47 13.18 -28.79 57.30
C ARG A 47 11.99 -28.79 58.25
N GLY A 48 11.17 -29.84 58.21
CA GLY A 48 10.26 -30.13 59.31
C GLY A 48 9.45 -31.40 59.14
N SER A 49 9.73 -32.37 60.02
CA SER A 49 8.86 -33.47 60.46
C SER A 49 9.01 -34.83 59.77
N ALA A 50 9.88 -35.63 60.35
CA ALA A 50 9.82 -37.08 60.28
C ALA A 50 8.83 -37.59 61.36
N ARG A 51 7.83 -38.37 60.94
CA ARG A 51 7.13 -39.36 61.79
C ARG A 51 7.06 -40.68 61.02
N ARG A 52 7.69 -41.72 61.58
CA ARG A 52 7.57 -43.13 61.19
C ARG A 52 6.33 -43.77 61.88
N PRO A 53 6.04 -45.07 61.72
CA PRO A 53 5.45 -45.70 60.54
C PRO A 53 4.16 -46.46 60.90
N GLY A 54 3.23 -46.61 59.94
CA GLY A 54 2.01 -47.41 60.09
C GLY A 54 1.86 -48.40 58.94
N LYS A 55 1.48 -49.63 59.27
CA LYS A 55 1.58 -50.85 58.47
C LYS A 55 0.67 -50.90 57.23
N LEU A 56 1.09 -51.76 56.31
CA LEU A 56 0.48 -52.17 55.04
C LEU A 56 -1.03 -52.40 55.09
N TRP A 57 -1.72 -51.94 54.04
CA TRP A 57 -2.82 -52.69 53.43
C TRP A 57 -2.69 -52.62 51.90
N PHE A 58 -2.54 -53.81 51.30
CA PHE A 58 -2.69 -54.08 49.88
C PHE A 58 -4.08 -53.68 49.36
N GLY A 59 -4.12 -52.86 48.31
CA GLY A 59 -5.32 -52.52 47.57
C GLY A 59 -4.95 -52.06 46.17
N THR A 60 -4.61 -53.00 45.30
CA THR A 60 -4.41 -52.80 43.86
C THR A 60 -5.68 -52.22 43.24
N ARG A 61 -5.66 -50.93 42.93
CA ARG A 61 -6.54 -50.33 41.92
C ARG A 61 -5.66 -49.89 40.76
N ALA A 62 -5.62 -50.72 39.72
CA ALA A 62 -5.12 -50.28 38.42
C ALA A 62 -6.09 -49.22 37.90
N VAL A 63 -5.74 -47.94 38.08
CA VAL A 63 -6.32 -46.86 37.29
C VAL A 63 -5.54 -46.85 35.99
N VAL A 64 -6.14 -47.39 34.93
CA VAL A 64 -5.67 -47.14 33.57
C VAL A 64 -5.96 -45.67 33.30
N GLY A 65 -4.99 -44.81 33.64
CA GLY A 65 -5.02 -43.40 33.28
C GLY A 65 -4.80 -43.30 31.79
N ALA A 66 -5.86 -43.09 31.02
CA ALA A 66 -5.74 -42.60 29.66
C ALA A 66 -5.19 -41.17 29.73
N ALA A 67 -3.87 -41.03 29.61
CA ALA A 67 -3.25 -39.73 29.42
C ALA A 67 -3.61 -39.25 28.01
N LEU A 68 -4.69 -38.47 27.90
CA LEU A 68 -4.96 -37.69 26.70
C LEU A 68 -3.86 -36.64 26.58
N LEU A 69 -2.92 -36.87 25.67
CA LEU A 69 -2.00 -35.85 25.18
C LEU A 69 -2.84 -34.77 24.47
N PHE A 70 -3.26 -33.76 25.23
CA PHE A 70 -3.67 -32.48 24.66
C PHE A 70 -2.41 -31.83 24.07
N VAL A 71 -2.16 -32.09 22.79
CA VAL A 71 -1.29 -31.23 21.99
C VAL A 71 -2.06 -29.93 21.82
N GLY A 72 -1.84 -29.00 22.75
CA GLY A 72 -2.32 -27.63 22.60
C GLY A 72 -1.58 -27.01 21.43
N LEU A 73 -2.20 -27.05 20.25
CA LEU A 73 -1.84 -26.09 19.21
C LEU A 73 -2.13 -24.72 19.82
N PRO A 74 -1.15 -23.79 19.87
CA PRO A 74 -1.48 -22.42 20.24
C PRO A 74 -2.60 -21.94 19.32
N PRO A 75 -3.57 -21.14 19.82
CA PRO A 75 -4.54 -20.55 18.93
C PRO A 75 -3.76 -19.84 17.84
N ALA A 76 -3.97 -20.24 16.58
CA ALA A 76 -3.59 -19.41 15.47
C ALA A 76 -4.37 -18.12 15.70
N SER A 77 -3.67 -17.03 15.99
CA SER A 77 -4.25 -15.70 15.86
C SER A 77 -4.60 -15.59 14.38
N ALA A 78 -5.82 -15.95 14.01
CA ALA A 78 -6.33 -15.70 12.68
C ALA A 78 -6.43 -14.18 12.57
N LEU A 79 -5.46 -13.57 11.89
CA LEU A 79 -5.66 -12.23 11.37
C LEU A 79 -6.85 -12.30 10.42
N ALA A 80 -7.66 -11.25 10.39
CA ALA A 80 -8.77 -11.19 9.44
C ALA A 80 -8.17 -11.21 8.03
N GLU A 81 -8.45 -12.27 7.27
CA GLU A 81 -8.05 -12.33 5.87
C GLU A 81 -8.83 -11.26 5.09
N PRO A 82 -8.20 -10.60 4.10
CA PRO A 82 -8.92 -9.69 3.23
C PRO A 82 -10.05 -10.43 2.49
N PRO A 83 -11.16 -9.76 2.15
CA PRO A 83 -12.23 -10.39 1.41
C PRO A 83 -11.74 -10.86 0.03
N THR A 84 -12.45 -11.83 -0.55
CA THR A 84 -12.14 -12.31 -1.90
C THR A 84 -12.41 -11.24 -2.94
N ALA A 85 -11.50 -11.10 -3.90
CA ALA A 85 -11.59 -10.11 -4.96
C ALA A 85 -12.89 -10.27 -5.77
N ILE A 86 -13.51 -9.12 -6.06
CA ILE A 86 -14.62 -9.04 -6.99
C ILE A 86 -14.07 -9.37 -8.38
N PRO A 87 -14.72 -10.25 -9.16
CA PRO A 87 -14.33 -10.49 -10.54
C PRO A 87 -14.30 -9.19 -11.36
N SER A 88 -13.32 -9.08 -12.26
CA SER A 88 -13.18 -7.91 -13.14
C SER A 88 -14.49 -7.60 -13.88
N SER A 89 -14.92 -6.34 -13.80
CA SER A 89 -16.20 -5.85 -14.33
C SER A 89 -16.01 -4.41 -14.82
N VAL A 90 -15.59 -4.28 -16.08
CA VAL A 90 -14.95 -3.07 -16.61
C VAL A 90 -15.84 -2.36 -17.64
N ALA A 91 -16.03 -1.06 -17.48
CA ALA A 91 -16.50 -0.19 -18.56
C ALA A 91 -15.34 0.09 -19.52
N GLU A 92 -15.59 0.01 -20.82
CA GLU A 92 -14.53 0.05 -21.87
C GLU A 92 -13.46 1.14 -21.67
N PRO A 93 -13.80 2.42 -21.40
CA PRO A 93 -12.76 3.45 -21.31
C PRO A 93 -11.91 3.36 -20.02
N ASP A 94 -12.42 2.74 -18.95
CA ASP A 94 -11.69 2.57 -17.69
C ASP A 94 -10.59 1.49 -17.83
N GLY A 95 -10.84 0.42 -18.61
CA GLY A 95 -9.82 -0.61 -18.84
C GLY A 95 -8.63 -0.11 -19.66
N LYS A 96 -8.86 0.85 -20.56
CA LYS A 96 -7.83 1.38 -21.46
C LYS A 96 -6.72 2.12 -20.70
N TRP A 97 -7.07 2.85 -19.64
CA TRP A 97 -6.14 3.73 -18.93
C TRP A 97 -5.74 3.20 -17.55
N GLN A 98 -6.10 1.95 -17.23
CA GLN A 98 -5.72 1.31 -15.96
C GLN A 98 -4.19 1.38 -15.78
N PRO A 99 -3.66 1.83 -14.63
CA PRO A 99 -2.22 1.84 -14.42
C PRO A 99 -1.63 0.42 -14.43
N ALA A 100 -0.38 0.34 -14.91
CA ALA A 100 0.48 -0.81 -14.72
C ALA A 100 1.18 -0.61 -13.37
N PHE A 101 0.84 -1.43 -12.38
CA PHE A 101 1.30 -1.22 -11.02
C PHE A 101 2.52 -2.08 -10.67
N ASP A 102 3.36 -1.54 -9.80
CA ASP A 102 4.32 -2.29 -9.00
C ASP A 102 4.21 -1.87 -7.53
N TYR A 103 4.74 -2.72 -6.65
CA TYR A 103 4.70 -2.54 -5.22
C TYR A 103 6.08 -2.86 -4.66
N ASP A 104 6.77 -1.84 -4.14
CA ASP A 104 8.08 -2.02 -3.53
C ASP A 104 7.95 -2.91 -2.28
N GLY A 105 9.04 -3.58 -1.91
CA GLY A 105 9.05 -4.54 -0.80
C GLY A 105 8.85 -3.94 0.59
N ASP A 106 8.55 -2.63 0.70
CA ASP A 106 8.47 -1.87 1.94
C ASP A 106 7.05 -1.54 2.41
N GLY A 107 6.02 -2.03 1.71
CA GLY A 107 4.61 -1.88 2.09
C GLY A 107 3.79 -3.15 1.90
N CYS A 108 2.47 -3.04 2.05
CA CYS A 108 1.55 -4.14 1.70
C CYS A 108 1.36 -4.25 0.17
N TYR A 109 0.98 -5.44 -0.31
CA TYR A 109 0.28 -5.58 -1.58
C TYR A 109 -1.15 -5.05 -1.45
N PRO A 110 -1.77 -4.60 -2.56
CA PRO A 110 -3.15 -4.16 -2.50
C PRO A 110 -4.06 -5.37 -2.27
N THR A 111 -5.16 -5.17 -1.58
CA THR A 111 -6.18 -6.21 -1.37
C THR A 111 -7.58 -5.64 -1.64
N PRO A 112 -8.63 -6.46 -1.71
CA PRO A 112 -9.97 -5.96 -1.97
C PRO A 112 -10.47 -5.22 -0.73
N ALA A 113 -10.76 -3.92 -0.87
CA ALA A 113 -11.49 -3.15 0.16
C ALA A 113 -12.86 -3.76 0.54
N ILE A 114 -13.49 -4.50 -0.39
CA ILE A 114 -14.79 -5.12 -0.20
C ILE A 114 -14.94 -6.37 -1.09
N GLY A 115 -15.62 -7.40 -0.57
CA GLY A 115 -15.99 -8.61 -1.30
C GLY A 115 -17.28 -8.46 -2.11
N ALA A 116 -17.52 -9.40 -3.03
CA ALA A 116 -18.75 -9.43 -3.83
C ALA A 116 -20.02 -9.69 -3.00
N ASP A 117 -19.87 -10.14 -1.75
CA ASP A 117 -20.92 -10.37 -0.76
C ASP A 117 -21.17 -9.13 0.14
N GLY A 118 -20.41 -8.05 -0.04
CA GLY A 118 -20.49 -6.84 0.78
C GLY A 118 -19.59 -6.85 2.02
N THR A 119 -18.79 -7.90 2.25
CA THR A 119 -17.84 -7.94 3.37
C THR A 119 -16.73 -6.91 3.16
N VAL A 120 -16.65 -5.90 4.02
CA VAL A 120 -15.62 -4.85 4.00
C VAL A 120 -14.35 -5.36 4.67
N ALA A 121 -13.18 -5.02 4.11
CA ALA A 121 -11.89 -5.37 4.67
C ALA A 121 -11.68 -4.74 6.06
N GLU A 122 -11.31 -5.56 7.05
CA GLU A 122 -11.03 -5.09 8.40
C GLU A 122 -9.66 -4.39 8.51
N GLY A 123 -8.76 -4.63 7.55
CA GLY A 123 -7.39 -4.15 7.54
C GLY A 123 -6.50 -4.79 8.61
N LEU A 124 -5.32 -4.25 8.82
CA LEU A 124 -4.34 -4.76 9.80
C LEU A 124 -3.97 -3.71 10.84
N GLU A 125 -3.70 -4.18 12.07
CA GLU A 125 -3.09 -3.35 13.11
C GLU A 125 -1.67 -2.95 12.71
N LEU A 126 -1.24 -1.75 13.14
CA LEU A 126 0.12 -1.27 12.98
C LEU A 126 1.09 -2.00 13.93
N SER A 127 1.49 -3.20 13.52
CA SER A 127 2.35 -4.09 14.29
C SER A 127 3.27 -4.88 13.37
N GLY A 128 4.32 -5.46 13.96
CA GLY A 128 5.29 -6.25 13.20
C GLY A 128 6.01 -5.40 12.14
N ALA A 129 6.54 -6.05 11.10
CA ALA A 129 7.19 -5.37 10.00
C ALA A 129 6.19 -4.49 9.23
N VAL A 130 6.69 -3.44 8.56
CA VAL A 130 5.86 -2.53 7.74
C VAL A 130 5.04 -3.27 6.67
N ASN A 131 5.61 -4.30 6.07
CA ASN A 131 5.00 -5.19 5.08
C ASN A 131 4.51 -6.54 5.68
N GLY A 132 4.54 -6.66 7.02
CA GLY A 132 4.28 -7.92 7.71
C GLY A 132 2.82 -8.34 7.65
N ASN A 133 2.59 -9.59 7.20
CA ASN A 133 1.28 -10.23 7.03
C ASN A 133 0.39 -9.60 5.95
N CYS A 134 0.96 -8.87 4.99
CA CYS A 134 0.22 -8.26 3.88
C CYS A 134 1.05 -8.13 2.59
N HIS A 135 2.15 -8.87 2.46
CA HIS A 135 3.04 -8.85 1.29
C HIS A 135 3.43 -10.28 0.89
N ASP A 136 2.59 -11.26 1.21
CA ASP A 136 2.78 -12.61 0.73
C ASP A 136 2.26 -12.71 -0.70
N LYS A 137 2.84 -13.62 -1.49
CA LYS A 137 2.41 -13.86 -2.88
C LYS A 137 0.91 -14.09 -3.04
N SER A 138 0.26 -14.71 -2.04
CA SER A 138 -1.19 -14.93 -2.01
C SER A 138 -2.00 -13.64 -1.92
N ASP A 139 -1.45 -12.60 -1.29
CA ASP A 139 -2.09 -11.29 -1.23
C ASP A 139 -2.09 -10.66 -2.62
N LEU A 140 -0.97 -10.79 -3.35
CA LEU A 140 -0.86 -10.33 -4.75
C LEU A 140 -1.75 -11.11 -5.73
N ASP A 141 -2.17 -12.33 -5.38
CA ASP A 141 -3.14 -13.12 -6.15
C ASP A 141 -4.59 -12.66 -5.91
N ASN A 142 -4.84 -11.89 -4.85
CA ASN A 142 -6.17 -11.43 -4.43
C ASN A 142 -6.23 -9.90 -4.44
N THR A 143 -6.35 -9.30 -5.63
CA THR A 143 -6.28 -7.84 -5.77
C THR A 143 -7.47 -7.28 -6.56
N ASN A 144 -7.93 -6.10 -6.16
CA ASN A 144 -8.87 -5.30 -6.95
C ASN A 144 -8.31 -3.89 -7.20
N SER A 145 -8.70 -3.33 -8.35
CA SER A 145 -8.63 -1.89 -8.59
C SER A 145 -10.05 -1.38 -8.82
N TYR A 146 -10.35 -0.20 -8.30
CA TYR A 146 -11.67 0.43 -8.44
C TYR A 146 -11.53 1.66 -9.32
N ALA A 147 -12.36 1.81 -10.34
CA ALA A 147 -12.28 2.96 -11.24
C ALA A 147 -13.53 3.82 -11.18
N ARG A 148 -13.36 5.15 -11.21
CA ARG A 148 -14.42 6.10 -11.53
C ARG A 148 -13.89 7.14 -12.50
N SER A 149 -14.66 7.43 -13.52
CA SER A 149 -14.30 8.39 -14.55
C SER A 149 -15.31 9.52 -14.67
N LYS A 150 -14.83 10.67 -15.17
CA LYS A 150 -15.62 11.87 -15.42
C LYS A 150 -15.10 12.58 -16.65
N CYS A 151 -16.00 12.95 -17.56
CA CYS A 151 -15.68 13.73 -18.75
C CYS A 151 -16.40 15.07 -18.71
N ASP A 152 -15.66 16.13 -19.03
CA ASP A 152 -16.20 17.45 -19.32
C ASP A 152 -16.31 17.60 -20.84
N ASP A 153 -17.54 17.44 -21.35
CA ASP A 153 -17.83 17.51 -22.78
C ASP A 153 -17.53 18.89 -23.39
N GLN A 154 -17.49 19.96 -22.59
CA GLN A 154 -17.25 21.32 -23.10
C GLN A 154 -15.79 21.52 -23.47
N SER A 155 -14.90 20.94 -22.67
CA SER A 155 -13.45 21.01 -22.87
C SER A 155 -12.88 19.76 -23.56
N GLY A 156 -13.65 18.68 -23.62
CA GLY A 156 -13.26 17.38 -24.17
C GLY A 156 -12.28 16.61 -23.28
N TRP A 157 -12.08 17.05 -22.04
CA TRP A 157 -11.19 16.39 -21.08
C TRP A 157 -11.94 15.32 -20.31
N CYS A 158 -11.27 14.19 -20.06
CA CYS A 158 -11.74 13.14 -19.19
C CYS A 158 -10.69 12.84 -18.13
N ALA A 159 -11.12 12.62 -16.89
CA ALA A 159 -10.32 12.10 -15.80
C ALA A 159 -10.74 10.66 -15.51
N TYR A 160 -9.77 9.75 -15.45
CA TYR A 160 -9.97 8.35 -15.05
C TYR A 160 -9.21 8.12 -13.75
N MET A 161 -9.93 8.00 -12.63
CA MET A 161 -9.34 7.75 -11.32
C MET A 161 -9.41 6.27 -10.99
N TYR A 162 -8.30 5.72 -10.52
CA TYR A 162 -8.16 4.33 -10.07
C TYR A 162 -7.76 4.35 -8.60
N ALA A 163 -8.43 3.55 -7.77
CA ALA A 163 -8.10 3.38 -6.36
C ALA A 163 -7.60 1.96 -6.09
N LEU A 164 -6.57 1.83 -5.26
CA LEU A 164 -6.15 0.59 -4.62
C LEU A 164 -6.31 0.72 -3.11
N TYR A 165 -6.65 -0.38 -2.45
CA TYR A 165 -6.73 -0.48 -1.00
C TYR A 165 -5.58 -1.33 -0.48
N PHE A 166 -4.96 -0.90 0.63
CA PHE A 166 -3.98 -1.67 1.36
C PHE A 166 -4.43 -1.81 2.82
N GLU A 167 -4.11 -2.93 3.45
CA GLU A 167 -4.68 -3.25 4.77
C GLU A 167 -4.14 -2.35 5.90
N LYS A 168 -2.95 -1.80 5.71
CA LYS A 168 -2.32 -0.81 6.59
C LYS A 168 -1.29 0.00 5.83
N ASP A 169 -1.02 1.18 6.35
CA ASP A 169 0.12 2.02 6.00
C ASP A 169 0.93 2.24 7.28
N GLN A 170 2.19 1.77 7.30
CA GLN A 170 3.03 1.76 8.49
C GLN A 170 4.41 2.34 8.19
N ALA A 171 4.83 3.35 8.94
CA ALA A 171 6.11 4.02 8.72
C ALA A 171 7.30 3.35 9.43
N VAL A 172 7.05 2.64 10.54
CA VAL A 172 8.10 2.15 11.44
C VAL A 172 7.87 0.68 11.83
N ASP A 173 8.89 -0.15 11.69
CA ASP A 173 8.85 -1.56 12.11
C ASP A 173 8.58 -1.73 13.61
N GLY A 174 7.75 -2.74 13.93
CA GLY A 174 7.47 -3.19 15.29
C GLY A 174 6.71 -2.18 16.15
N SER A 175 6.18 -1.12 15.55
CA SER A 175 5.64 0.03 16.26
C SER A 175 4.41 0.60 15.56
N GLY A 176 3.39 0.98 16.33
CA GLY A 176 2.27 1.79 15.85
C GLY A 176 2.59 3.28 15.71
N LEU A 177 3.86 3.67 15.79
CA LEU A 177 4.29 5.06 15.64
C LEU A 177 4.41 5.42 14.15
N GLY A 178 3.44 6.19 13.65
CA GLY A 178 3.41 6.69 12.28
C GLY A 178 2.74 5.69 11.33
N GLY A 179 1.63 6.12 10.74
CA GLY A 179 0.78 5.31 9.87
C GLY A 179 -0.66 5.17 10.40
N HIS A 180 -1.43 4.33 9.73
CA HIS A 180 -2.80 3.98 10.10
C HIS A 180 -3.21 2.61 9.55
N ARG A 181 -4.15 1.96 10.26
CA ARG A 181 -4.92 0.86 9.69
C ARG A 181 -5.66 1.38 8.46
N HIS A 182 -5.74 0.54 7.42
CA HIS A 182 -6.24 0.87 6.09
C HIS A 182 -5.34 1.86 5.37
N ASP A 183 -5.27 1.74 4.05
CA ASP A 183 -4.75 2.76 3.16
C ASP A 183 -5.50 2.74 1.84
N LEU A 184 -5.70 3.91 1.24
CA LEU A 184 -6.42 4.09 -0.01
C LEU A 184 -5.68 5.10 -0.86
N GLU A 185 -5.01 4.59 -1.90
CA GLU A 185 -4.21 5.40 -2.80
C GLU A 185 -4.84 5.44 -4.19
N HIS A 186 -4.58 6.52 -4.92
CA HIS A 186 -5.29 6.91 -6.13
C HIS A 186 -4.36 7.36 -7.25
N VAL A 187 -4.70 7.00 -8.48
CA VAL A 187 -4.06 7.49 -9.70
C VAL A 187 -5.11 8.10 -10.60
N VAL A 188 -4.87 9.31 -11.12
CA VAL A 188 -5.75 9.95 -12.11
C VAL A 188 -5.02 10.06 -13.44
N VAL A 189 -5.62 9.51 -14.50
CA VAL A 189 -5.16 9.71 -15.88
C VAL A 189 -6.04 10.76 -16.56
N TRP A 190 -5.42 11.86 -16.98
CA TRP A 190 -6.09 12.97 -17.64
C TRP A 190 -5.94 12.83 -19.15
N VAL A 191 -7.08 12.68 -19.84
CA VAL A 191 -7.15 12.35 -21.26
C VAL A 191 -7.85 13.49 -22.00
N ASN A 192 -7.31 13.87 -23.15
CA ASN A 192 -7.95 14.80 -24.06
C ASN A 192 -7.74 14.33 -25.50
N GLN A 193 -8.79 14.41 -26.31
CA GLN A 193 -8.75 13.98 -27.72
C GLN A 193 -8.26 12.52 -27.91
N GLY A 194 -8.57 11.65 -26.94
CA GLY A 194 -8.21 10.23 -26.99
C GLY A 194 -6.77 9.89 -26.59
N GLU A 195 -6.00 10.88 -26.12
CA GLU A 195 -4.61 10.73 -25.67
C GLU A 195 -4.48 11.08 -24.19
N ALA A 196 -3.74 10.27 -23.43
CA ALA A 196 -3.32 10.65 -22.09
C ALA A 196 -2.35 11.84 -22.16
N LYS A 197 -2.64 12.90 -21.41
CA LYS A 197 -1.85 14.12 -21.37
C LYS A 197 -1.12 14.31 -20.05
N TYR A 198 -1.73 13.86 -18.96
CA TYR A 198 -1.15 13.93 -17.61
C TYR A 198 -1.52 12.70 -16.79
N VAL A 199 -0.68 12.42 -15.79
CA VAL A 199 -0.94 11.42 -14.76
C VAL A 199 -0.69 12.05 -13.41
N SER A 200 -1.63 11.89 -12.50
CA SER A 200 -1.54 12.37 -11.12
C SER A 200 -1.51 11.17 -10.19
N ALA A 201 -0.48 11.04 -9.37
CA ALA A 201 -0.34 9.99 -8.35
C ALA A 201 -0.55 10.60 -6.97
N SER A 202 -1.38 9.98 -6.13
CA SER A 202 -1.59 10.45 -4.76
C SER A 202 -0.35 10.26 -3.90
N ALA A 203 -0.11 11.25 -3.03
CA ALA A 203 0.92 11.22 -2.03
C ALA A 203 0.47 12.05 -0.82
N HIS A 204 0.28 11.41 0.33
CA HIS A 204 -0.01 12.05 1.62
C HIS A 204 -1.22 13.00 1.60
N GLY A 205 -2.27 12.67 0.85
CA GLY A 205 -3.52 13.45 0.74
C GLY A 205 -3.54 14.52 -0.35
N ASP A 206 -2.43 14.72 -1.05
CA ASP A 206 -2.28 15.54 -2.26
C ASP A 206 -1.91 14.66 -3.47
N TYR A 207 -1.61 15.29 -4.61
CA TYR A 207 -1.23 14.60 -5.85
C TYR A 207 0.03 15.19 -6.49
N ALA A 208 0.96 14.32 -6.86
CA ALA A 208 2.05 14.66 -7.78
C ALA A 208 1.55 14.49 -9.22
N THR A 209 1.46 15.59 -9.97
CA THR A 209 0.94 15.60 -11.34
C THR A 209 2.05 15.80 -12.35
N HIS A 210 2.12 14.90 -13.33
CA HIS A 210 3.18 14.84 -14.33
C HIS A 210 2.61 14.88 -15.75
N PRO A 211 3.25 15.61 -16.68
CA PRO A 211 2.92 15.52 -18.09
C PRO A 211 3.26 14.12 -18.62
N SER A 212 2.51 13.65 -19.62
CA SER A 212 2.70 12.32 -20.21
C SER A 212 4.12 12.05 -20.72
N SER A 213 4.90 13.09 -21.02
CA SER A 213 6.30 13.00 -21.45
C SER A 213 7.28 12.56 -20.35
N GLU A 214 6.89 12.65 -19.08
CA GLU A 214 7.68 12.21 -17.93
C GLU A 214 7.27 10.82 -17.44
N VAL A 215 6.18 10.28 -17.97
CA VAL A 215 5.59 9.02 -17.53
C VAL A 215 6.13 7.88 -18.37
N ALA A 216 6.57 6.79 -17.73
CA ALA A 216 6.83 5.53 -18.41
C ALA A 216 5.52 4.78 -18.64
N TRP A 217 5.35 4.17 -19.83
CA TRP A 217 4.10 3.54 -20.25
C TRP A 217 4.32 2.09 -20.68
N GLU A 218 3.32 1.24 -20.42
CA GLU A 218 3.11 -0.02 -21.13
C GLU A 218 1.83 0.12 -21.98
N GLY A 219 1.98 0.36 -23.28
CA GLY A 219 0.84 0.73 -24.13
C GLY A 219 0.18 2.03 -23.66
N SER A 220 -1.06 1.97 -23.19
CA SER A 220 -1.81 3.10 -22.60
C SER A 220 -1.83 3.09 -21.07
N HIS A 221 -1.08 2.18 -20.44
CA HIS A 221 -1.06 1.98 -18.99
C HIS A 221 0.14 2.75 -18.40
N PRO A 222 -0.08 3.81 -17.60
CA PRO A 222 1.03 4.49 -16.93
C PRO A 222 1.62 3.58 -15.87
N LYS A 223 2.95 3.55 -15.76
CA LYS A 223 3.65 2.75 -14.76
C LYS A 223 3.73 3.49 -13.43
N ILE A 224 3.13 2.90 -12.41
CA ILE A 224 2.97 3.48 -11.07
C ILE A 224 3.53 2.50 -10.02
N VAL A 225 4.24 3.04 -9.03
CA VAL A 225 4.83 2.26 -7.94
C VAL A 225 4.24 2.72 -6.61
N TYR A 226 3.71 1.79 -5.83
CA TYR A 226 3.43 2.00 -4.41
C TYR A 226 4.71 1.76 -3.62
N HIS A 227 5.09 2.73 -2.79
CA HIS A 227 6.36 2.68 -2.08
C HIS A 227 6.27 3.45 -0.77
N LYS A 228 7.22 3.17 0.12
CA LYS A 228 7.43 3.99 1.32
C LYS A 228 8.13 5.31 0.98
N ASP A 229 7.51 6.43 1.31
CA ASP A 229 8.09 7.76 1.06
C ASP A 229 9.08 8.15 2.16
N GLY A 230 10.33 7.71 1.98
CA GLY A 230 11.43 7.99 2.89
C GLY A 230 11.14 7.48 4.33
N PRO A 231 11.29 8.33 5.36
CA PRO A 231 10.99 7.92 6.73
C PRO A 231 9.48 7.91 7.03
N GLY A 232 8.63 8.39 6.12
CA GLY A 232 7.20 8.52 6.29
C GLY A 232 6.40 7.26 5.95
N THR A 233 5.13 7.50 5.69
CA THR A 233 4.10 6.58 5.19
C THR A 233 4.24 6.32 3.70
N HIS A 234 3.36 5.50 3.15
CA HIS A 234 3.39 5.14 1.74
C HIS A 234 2.76 6.22 0.85
N ALA A 235 3.06 6.12 -0.44
CA ALA A 235 2.50 6.94 -1.51
C ALA A 235 2.64 6.24 -2.86
N PHE A 236 1.88 6.70 -3.85
CA PHE A 236 2.19 6.40 -5.25
C PHE A 236 3.25 7.36 -5.82
N ARG A 237 4.05 6.82 -6.74
CA ARG A 237 4.96 7.59 -7.60
C ARG A 237 4.93 7.03 -9.02
N LEU A 238 5.47 7.80 -9.96
CA LEU A 238 5.83 7.26 -11.27
C LEU A 238 6.97 6.24 -11.11
N ALA A 239 6.93 5.19 -11.93
CA ALA A 239 8.10 4.35 -12.13
C ALA A 239 9.23 5.15 -12.82
N GLY A 240 10.48 4.85 -12.47
CA GLY A 240 11.64 5.27 -13.22
C GLY A 240 11.61 4.72 -14.65
N GLU A 241 12.29 5.41 -15.59
CA GLU A 241 12.28 5.10 -17.03
C GLU A 241 12.55 3.61 -17.34
N ASP A 242 13.53 3.03 -16.66
CA ASP A 242 13.97 1.63 -16.84
C ASP A 242 13.65 0.73 -15.63
N GLU A 243 12.85 1.22 -14.67
CA GLU A 243 12.52 0.49 -13.44
C GLU A 243 11.83 -0.84 -13.77
N GLN A 244 12.28 -1.90 -13.09
CA GLN A 244 11.70 -3.23 -13.21
C GLN A 244 10.90 -3.53 -11.95
N PRO A 245 9.74 -4.21 -12.08
CA PRO A 245 8.89 -4.49 -10.93
C PRO A 245 9.60 -5.31 -9.84
N GLU A 246 9.45 -4.90 -8.59
CA GLU A 246 10.04 -5.56 -7.41
C GLU A 246 9.10 -6.60 -6.76
N ASN A 247 7.81 -6.60 -7.12
CA ASN A 247 6.82 -7.54 -6.58
C ASN A 247 7.17 -9.02 -6.85
N ASP A 248 6.48 -9.93 -6.14
CA ASP A 248 6.69 -11.39 -6.15
C ASP A 248 6.58 -12.10 -7.51
N TYR A 249 6.06 -11.43 -8.54
CA TYR A 249 6.01 -11.94 -9.91
C TYR A 249 7.09 -11.34 -10.82
N GLY A 250 7.75 -10.25 -10.42
CA GLY A 250 8.73 -9.54 -11.24
C GLY A 250 8.14 -8.98 -12.54
N THR A 251 6.84 -8.69 -12.54
CA THR A 251 6.09 -8.18 -13.69
C THR A 251 5.15 -7.06 -13.28
N TRP A 252 4.79 -6.19 -14.23
CA TRP A 252 3.78 -5.16 -14.00
C TRP A 252 2.43 -5.83 -13.73
N GLN A 253 1.73 -5.32 -12.73
CA GLN A 253 0.49 -5.90 -12.21
C GLN A 253 -0.72 -5.11 -12.67
N TYR A 254 -1.80 -5.85 -12.93
CA TYR A 254 -3.09 -5.33 -13.36
C TYR A 254 -4.18 -5.94 -12.47
N PRO A 255 -4.46 -5.35 -11.30
CA PRO A 255 -5.49 -5.85 -10.39
C PRO A 255 -6.85 -5.97 -11.08
N ALA A 256 -7.69 -6.91 -10.63
CA ALA A 256 -9.02 -7.08 -11.23
C ALA A 256 -9.83 -5.78 -11.10
N LEU A 257 -10.13 -5.16 -12.24
CA LEU A 257 -10.71 -3.82 -12.29
C LEU A 257 -12.24 -3.86 -12.17
N VAL A 258 -12.79 -3.07 -11.25
CA VAL A 258 -14.22 -2.88 -11.06
C VAL A 258 -14.57 -1.41 -11.33
N SER A 259 -15.26 -1.15 -12.43
CA SER A 259 -15.74 0.20 -12.74
C SER A 259 -16.86 0.62 -11.79
N TRP A 260 -16.95 1.92 -11.52
CA TRP A 260 -17.84 2.52 -10.51
C TRP A 260 -19.30 2.11 -10.66
N ASN A 261 -19.78 1.92 -11.88
CA ASN A 261 -21.17 1.56 -12.17
C ASN A 261 -21.38 0.06 -12.41
N ASN A 262 -20.33 -0.75 -12.22
CA ASN A 262 -20.30 -2.18 -12.56
C ASN A 262 -20.10 -3.08 -11.33
N PHE A 263 -20.14 -2.52 -10.12
CA PHE A 263 -20.17 -3.30 -8.89
C PHE A 263 -21.41 -4.22 -8.83
N PRO A 264 -21.34 -5.37 -8.12
CA PRO A 264 -22.52 -6.12 -7.78
C PRO A 264 -23.55 -5.25 -7.03
N SER A 265 -24.83 -5.59 -7.17
CA SER A 265 -25.93 -4.83 -6.57
C SER A 265 -25.73 -4.62 -5.07
N GLY A 266 -25.78 -3.37 -4.60
CA GLY A 266 -25.63 -2.99 -3.20
C GLY A 266 -24.18 -2.92 -2.69
N VAL A 267 -23.22 -3.60 -3.34
CA VAL A 267 -21.82 -3.65 -2.87
C VAL A 267 -21.15 -2.28 -2.91
N ARG A 268 -21.43 -1.47 -3.95
CA ARG A 268 -20.90 -0.10 -4.01
C ARG A 268 -21.40 0.76 -2.85
N ASP A 269 -22.66 0.61 -2.47
CA ASP A 269 -23.26 1.42 -1.41
C ASP A 269 -22.63 1.06 -0.05
N GLU A 270 -22.35 -0.21 0.19
CA GLU A 270 -21.59 -0.68 1.37
C GLU A 270 -20.15 -0.15 1.37
N LEU A 271 -19.45 -0.20 0.22
CA LEU A 271 -18.09 0.34 0.09
C LEU A 271 -18.04 1.84 0.39
N VAL A 272 -19.03 2.60 -0.08
CA VAL A 272 -19.13 4.05 0.15
C VAL A 272 -19.47 4.36 1.62
N ALA A 273 -20.23 3.48 2.27
CA ALA A 273 -20.64 3.64 3.67
C ALA A 273 -19.56 3.19 4.68
N ALA A 274 -18.60 2.39 4.24
CA ALA A 274 -17.52 1.86 5.07
C ALA A 274 -16.67 2.98 5.71
N ASP A 275 -16.25 2.74 6.95
CA ASP A 275 -15.32 3.60 7.69
C ASP A 275 -13.92 2.99 7.62
N PHE A 276 -13.05 3.62 6.81
CA PHE A 276 -11.63 3.26 6.68
C PHE A 276 -10.74 4.12 7.60
N GLY A 277 -11.30 4.74 8.64
CA GLY A 277 -10.58 5.54 9.60
C GLY A 277 -9.91 6.75 8.96
N SER A 278 -8.58 6.74 8.92
CA SER A 278 -7.79 7.83 8.32
C SER A 278 -7.73 7.76 6.79
N ALA A 279 -7.90 6.57 6.21
CA ALA A 279 -7.89 6.39 4.77
C ALA A 279 -9.22 6.85 4.16
N THR A 280 -9.16 7.49 2.99
CA THR A 280 -10.32 8.07 2.34
C THR A 280 -10.50 7.51 0.94
N LEU A 281 -11.64 6.89 0.66
CA LEU A 281 -12.00 6.47 -0.70
C LEU A 281 -12.33 7.69 -1.55
N ALA A 282 -11.43 8.09 -2.46
CA ALA A 282 -11.65 9.26 -3.30
C ALA A 282 -12.75 9.05 -4.34
N LEU A 283 -13.16 7.81 -4.61
CA LEU A 283 -14.17 7.56 -5.65
C LEU A 283 -15.61 7.92 -5.25
N LYS A 284 -15.90 8.20 -3.97
CA LYS A 284 -17.27 8.51 -3.51
C LYS A 284 -17.68 9.94 -3.85
N ASP A 285 -18.98 10.17 -3.99
CA ASP A 285 -19.55 11.49 -4.30
C ASP A 285 -19.06 12.57 -3.31
N GLY A 286 -18.76 13.75 -3.83
CA GLY A 286 -18.22 14.88 -3.08
C GLY A 286 -16.71 14.78 -2.87
N THR A 287 -16.20 13.62 -2.46
CA THR A 287 -14.75 13.38 -2.35
C THR A 287 -14.11 13.28 -3.73
N PHE A 288 -14.78 12.64 -4.68
CA PHE A 288 -14.30 12.47 -6.04
C PHE A 288 -14.04 13.79 -6.74
N GLU A 289 -15.00 14.70 -6.67
CA GLU A 289 -14.85 16.03 -7.25
C GLU A 289 -13.75 16.85 -6.55
N ALA A 290 -13.66 16.75 -5.21
CA ALA A 290 -12.64 17.44 -4.44
C ALA A 290 -11.22 16.94 -4.76
N ASP A 291 -11.04 15.63 -4.88
CA ASP A 291 -9.74 15.02 -5.18
C ASP A 291 -9.34 15.21 -6.65
N LEU A 292 -10.31 15.22 -7.58
CA LEU A 292 -10.04 15.64 -8.95
C LEU A 292 -9.56 17.10 -9.01
N GLU A 293 -10.06 17.99 -8.14
CA GLU A 293 -9.58 19.38 -8.11
C GLU A 293 -8.14 19.48 -7.62
N LYS A 294 -7.75 18.67 -6.63
CA LYS A 294 -6.35 18.59 -6.17
C LYS A 294 -5.43 18.00 -7.23
N ALA A 295 -5.89 16.96 -7.93
CA ALA A 295 -5.13 16.24 -8.94
C ALA A 295 -5.05 16.98 -10.29
N LYS A 296 -5.91 17.99 -10.53
CA LYS A 296 -6.05 18.64 -11.84
C LYS A 296 -4.74 19.31 -12.26
N PRO A 297 -4.21 19.03 -13.47
CA PRO A 297 -3.05 19.71 -13.98
C PRO A 297 -3.32 21.21 -14.15
N GLU A 298 -2.32 22.03 -13.83
CA GLU A 298 -2.45 23.48 -13.94
C GLU A 298 -2.81 23.91 -15.37
N GLY A 299 -3.82 24.78 -15.50
CA GLY A 299 -4.26 25.31 -16.79
C GLY A 299 -5.14 24.37 -17.62
N VAL A 300 -5.45 23.15 -17.15
CA VAL A 300 -6.42 22.27 -17.80
C VAL A 300 -7.85 22.77 -17.54
N PRO A 301 -8.63 23.11 -18.58
CA PRO A 301 -10.00 23.60 -18.42
C PRO A 301 -10.94 22.43 -18.16
N PHE A 302 -10.94 21.87 -16.95
CA PHE A 302 -11.82 20.77 -16.54
C PHE A 302 -12.66 21.20 -15.35
N ASP A 303 -13.99 21.14 -15.49
CA ASP A 303 -14.93 21.40 -14.40
C ASP A 303 -15.20 20.11 -13.61
N THR A 304 -14.68 20.07 -12.39
CA THR A 304 -14.83 18.93 -11.47
C THR A 304 -16.26 18.79 -10.94
N ASN A 305 -17.10 19.82 -11.00
CA ASN A 305 -18.45 19.81 -10.40
C ASN A 305 -19.58 19.54 -11.39
N ARG A 306 -19.27 19.46 -12.69
CA ARG A 306 -20.28 19.39 -13.75
C ARG A 306 -20.46 18.02 -14.37
#